data_AF-A0A1H3R1K3-F1
#
_entry.id   AF-A0A1H3R1K3-F1
#
_cell.length_a   1.000
_cell.length_b   1.000
_cell.length_c   1.000
_cell.angle_alpha   90.00
_cell.angle_beta   90.00
_cell.angle_gamma   90.00
#
_symmetry.space_group_name_H-M   'P 1'
#
loop_
_entity.id
_entity.type
_entity.pdbx_description
1 polymer ?
#
loop_
_entity_poly.entity_id
_entity_poly.type
_entity_poly.pdbx_seq_one_letter_code
_entity_poly.pdbx_strand_id
1 'polypeptide(L)'
;MERTLDRVGVFAATHAAVAACDPLQARALVLQLPGLNRNKDVPGIVGLLREFLPLRGLPCGWGFVEAAAAMRDIGFFLGSLKRHGHEPADVVPGLEPVLLDLARATNLPPRETLLHVTVWNPTAADAQRSYTGLPDEAHLLESVRISMAALEAAIALTVELFDVSLRSPEFAQRCDELEAYLQKMVESIVYAYRFISPQVFYDELRPFYEPIRVGGQSYLGPGAVEMPLFVLEHVLWGSQSDDQTYREFKETYLPYVLPAYRAVYARFSGEPALIDRALDEARAVGTRDEHVRAGLTALERVFKVLLRFRAPHLKLAERAYEVGQSGPEIGSGGYAPSMLGELLTLTYAARSRVRAALDES
;
A
#
# COMPACT_ATOMS: atom_id res chain seq x y z
N MET A 1 4.17 -15.73 24.78
CA MET A 1 5.41 -14.96 24.53
C MET A 1 5.14 -14.15 23.28
N GLU A 2 4.96 -12.84 23.41
CA GLU A 2 4.77 -11.93 22.28
C GLU A 2 6.08 -11.96 21.48
N ARG A 3 6.08 -12.47 20.24
CA ARG A 3 7.29 -12.46 19.40
C ARG A 3 7.55 -11.02 18.99
N THR A 4 8.70 -10.48 19.39
CA THR A 4 9.12 -9.13 19.03
C THR A 4 9.36 -9.05 17.53
N LEU A 5 8.71 -8.09 16.85
CA LEU A 5 8.89 -7.81 15.42
C LEU A 5 10.13 -6.93 15.21
N ASP A 6 11.31 -7.49 15.42
CA ASP A 6 12.61 -6.79 15.42
C ASP A 6 13.01 -6.18 14.07
N ARG A 7 12.61 -6.79 12.94
CA ARG A 7 12.90 -6.29 11.59
C ARG A 7 12.13 -5.02 11.23
N VAL A 8 11.09 -4.63 11.98
CA VAL A 8 10.29 -3.42 11.70
C VAL A 8 11.15 -2.15 11.80
N GLY A 9 12.12 -2.13 12.72
CA GLY A 9 12.87 -0.91 13.08
C GLY A 9 13.62 -0.30 11.90
N VAL A 10 14.21 -1.12 11.03
CA VAL A 10 14.98 -0.60 9.87
C VAL A 10 14.07 0.08 8.85
N PHE A 11 12.93 -0.53 8.53
CA PHE A 11 11.95 0.04 7.59
C PHE A 11 11.34 1.32 8.15
N ALA A 12 10.91 1.31 9.41
CA ALA A 12 10.36 2.49 10.08
C ALA A 12 11.38 3.65 10.14
N ALA A 13 12.67 3.36 10.35
CA ALA A 13 13.73 4.38 10.30
C ALA A 13 13.88 5.01 8.92
N THR A 14 13.77 4.23 7.83
CA THR A 14 13.78 4.79 6.47
C THR A 14 12.57 5.68 6.19
N HIS A 15 11.39 5.33 6.73
CA HIS A 15 10.19 6.17 6.62
C HIS A 15 10.36 7.48 7.39
N ALA A 16 10.90 7.40 8.61
CA ALA A 16 11.14 8.55 9.47
C ALA A 16 12.10 9.57 8.85
N ALA A 17 13.07 9.13 8.04
CA ALA A 17 13.98 10.03 7.32
C ALA A 17 13.23 10.98 6.38
N VAL A 18 12.22 10.46 5.64
CA VAL A 18 11.37 11.28 4.76
C VAL A 18 10.37 12.12 5.57
N ALA A 19 9.78 11.53 6.61
CA ALA A 19 8.82 12.22 7.48
C ALA A 19 9.42 13.42 8.21
N ALA A 20 10.69 13.36 8.60
CA ALA A 20 11.42 14.45 9.25
C ALA A 20 11.90 15.53 8.26
N CYS A 21 11.90 15.26 6.95
CA CYS A 21 12.40 16.18 5.93
C CYS A 21 11.30 17.17 5.50
N ASP A 22 11.63 18.47 5.51
CA ASP A 22 10.80 19.56 4.99
C ASP A 22 11.64 20.48 4.08
N PRO A 23 11.99 20.02 2.87
CA PRO A 23 12.98 20.68 2.03
C PRO A 23 12.43 21.94 1.35
N LEU A 24 11.11 22.09 1.31
CA LEU A 24 10.41 23.27 0.79
C LEU A 24 9.99 24.24 1.91
N GLN A 25 10.29 23.93 3.17
CA GLN A 25 9.85 24.69 4.35
C GLN A 25 8.32 24.90 4.36
N ALA A 26 7.59 23.89 3.90
CA ALA A 26 6.18 24.00 3.57
C ALA A 26 5.26 23.67 4.75
N ARG A 27 5.76 23.15 5.89
CA ARG A 27 4.92 22.69 7.01
C ARG A 27 3.80 23.66 7.39
N ALA A 28 4.14 24.92 7.68
CA ALA A 28 3.15 25.91 8.12
C ALA A 28 2.15 26.30 7.02
N LEU A 29 2.54 26.16 5.75
CA LEU A 29 1.68 26.41 4.59
C LEU A 29 0.70 25.26 4.41
N VAL A 30 1.19 24.02 4.35
CA VAL A 30 0.31 22.85 4.10
C VAL A 30 -0.73 22.66 5.20
N LEU A 31 -0.44 23.05 6.45
CA LEU A 31 -1.42 23.01 7.54
C LEU A 31 -2.64 23.93 7.34
N GLN A 32 -2.57 24.90 6.41
CA GLN A 32 -3.70 25.78 6.08
C GLN A 32 -4.64 25.15 5.04
N LEU A 33 -4.17 24.15 4.29
CA LEU A 33 -4.91 23.51 3.19
C LEU A 33 -6.28 22.93 3.60
N PRO A 34 -6.43 22.26 4.76
CA PRO A 34 -7.75 21.82 5.24
C PRO A 34 -8.80 22.93 5.32
N GLY A 35 -8.40 24.14 5.73
CA GLY A 35 -9.29 25.30 5.79
C GLY A 35 -9.78 25.72 4.41
N LEU A 36 -8.86 25.76 3.43
CA LEU A 36 -9.18 26.12 2.05
C LEU A 36 -10.06 25.07 1.37
N ASN A 37 -9.81 23.78 1.63
CA ASN A 37 -10.64 22.69 1.13
C ASN A 37 -12.07 22.76 1.67
N ARG A 38 -12.25 23.05 2.95
CA ARG A 38 -13.57 23.23 3.58
C ARG A 38 -14.34 24.39 2.94
N ASN A 39 -13.64 25.46 2.59
CA ASN A 39 -14.21 26.64 1.93
C ASN A 39 -14.37 26.48 0.41
N LYS A 40 -13.87 25.37 -0.17
CA LYS A 40 -13.80 25.15 -1.62
C LYS A 40 -13.10 26.29 -2.36
N ASP A 41 -12.10 26.90 -1.71
CA ASP A 41 -11.37 28.06 -2.23
C ASP A 41 -10.25 27.62 -3.18
N VAL A 42 -10.63 27.24 -4.40
CA VAL A 42 -9.67 26.79 -5.43
C VAL A 42 -8.59 27.85 -5.72
N PRO A 43 -8.91 29.15 -5.91
CA PRO A 43 -7.88 30.18 -6.06
C PRO A 43 -6.91 30.25 -4.87
N GLY A 44 -7.43 30.13 -3.64
CA GLY A 44 -6.61 30.07 -2.43
C GLY A 44 -5.69 28.84 -2.39
N ILE A 45 -6.19 27.65 -2.78
CA ILE A 45 -5.39 26.42 -2.87
C ILE A 45 -4.23 26.59 -3.86
N VAL A 46 -4.51 27.13 -5.05
CA VAL A 46 -3.48 27.41 -6.06
C VAL A 46 -2.48 28.45 -5.57
N GLY A 47 -2.96 29.53 -4.94
CA GLY A 47 -2.13 30.58 -4.36
C GLY A 47 -1.16 30.04 -3.32
N LEU A 48 -1.67 29.26 -2.37
CA LEU A 48 -0.89 28.66 -1.29
C LEU A 48 0.16 27.67 -1.81
N LEU A 49 -0.15 26.85 -2.81
CA LEU A 49 0.83 25.96 -3.45
C LEU A 49 1.99 26.75 -4.08
N ARG A 50 1.68 27.86 -4.74
CA ARG A 50 2.67 28.69 -5.43
C ARG A 50 3.65 29.39 -4.49
N GLU A 51 3.34 29.52 -3.20
CA GLU A 51 4.26 30.08 -2.22
C GLU A 51 5.53 29.24 -2.02
N PHE A 52 5.45 27.93 -2.28
CA PHE A 52 6.58 27.01 -2.07
C PHE A 52 6.91 26.12 -3.28
N LEU A 53 6.16 26.20 -4.38
CA LEU A 53 6.44 25.42 -5.60
C LEU A 53 7.76 25.88 -6.27
N PRO A 54 8.72 24.98 -6.55
CA PRO A 54 10.01 25.36 -7.13
C PRO A 54 9.89 25.69 -8.62
N LEU A 55 9.96 26.98 -8.97
CA LEU A 55 9.83 27.45 -10.35
C LEU A 55 11.13 27.39 -11.18
N ARG A 56 12.26 27.07 -10.55
CA ARG A 56 13.60 27.05 -11.19
C ARG A 56 14.20 25.63 -11.27
N GLY A 57 13.34 24.62 -11.26
CA GLY A 57 13.74 23.22 -11.14
C GLY A 57 14.12 22.84 -9.71
N LEU A 58 14.41 21.55 -9.51
CA LEU A 58 14.80 21.01 -8.21
C LEU A 58 16.25 21.43 -7.84
N PRO A 59 16.54 21.73 -6.57
CA PRO A 59 17.90 22.00 -6.12
C PRO A 59 18.85 20.81 -6.40
N CYS A 60 20.04 21.10 -6.94
CA CYS A 60 21.00 20.08 -7.39
C CYS A 60 21.56 19.16 -6.28
N GLY A 61 21.39 19.53 -5.01
CA GLY A 61 21.82 18.74 -3.85
C GLY A 61 20.76 17.79 -3.30
N TRP A 62 19.55 17.78 -3.86
CA TRP A 62 18.47 16.91 -3.38
C TRP A 62 18.71 15.45 -3.76
N GLY A 63 18.54 14.56 -2.78
CA GLY A 63 18.46 13.13 -2.99
C GLY A 63 17.00 12.65 -3.00
N PHE A 64 16.84 11.34 -2.81
CA PHE A 64 15.53 10.69 -2.74
C PHE A 64 14.66 11.26 -1.62
N VAL A 65 15.24 11.51 -0.44
CA VAL A 65 14.52 11.93 0.77
C VAL A 65 13.88 13.30 0.56
N GLU A 66 14.63 14.27 0.06
CA GLU A 66 14.14 15.62 -0.22
C GLU A 66 13.09 15.59 -1.35
N ALA A 67 13.34 14.86 -2.43
CA ALA A 67 12.39 14.76 -3.53
C ALA A 67 11.07 14.09 -3.10
N ALA A 68 11.12 13.01 -2.32
CA ALA A 68 9.92 12.36 -1.79
C ALA A 68 9.15 13.26 -0.81
N ALA A 69 9.86 13.99 0.06
CA ALA A 69 9.23 14.94 0.98
C ALA A 69 8.60 16.13 0.25
N ALA A 70 9.24 16.66 -0.80
CA ALA A 70 8.68 17.68 -1.67
C ALA A 70 7.41 17.18 -2.40
N MET A 71 7.45 15.97 -2.96
CA MET A 71 6.29 15.34 -3.59
C MET A 71 5.14 15.15 -2.60
N ARG A 72 5.42 14.77 -1.35
CA ARG A 72 4.38 14.71 -0.29
C ARG A 72 3.70 16.05 -0.12
N ASP A 73 4.47 17.12 0.09
CA ASP A 73 3.92 18.43 0.44
C ASP A 73 3.15 19.08 -0.71
N ILE A 74 3.64 18.93 -1.95
CA ILE A 74 2.91 19.31 -3.18
C ILE A 74 1.68 18.40 -3.39
N GLY A 75 1.85 17.13 -3.09
CA GLY A 75 0.91 16.03 -3.30
C GLY A 75 -0.49 16.27 -2.75
N PHE A 76 -0.59 16.78 -1.52
CA PHE A 76 -1.89 17.07 -0.91
C PHE A 76 -2.69 18.13 -1.70
N PHE A 77 -2.03 19.02 -2.43
CA PHE A 77 -2.70 20.00 -3.29
C PHE A 77 -3.23 19.35 -4.57
N LEU A 78 -2.62 18.28 -5.07
CA LEU A 78 -3.03 17.58 -6.29
C LEU A 78 -4.42 16.94 -6.12
N GLY A 79 -4.57 16.08 -5.11
CA GLY A 79 -5.86 15.48 -4.77
C GLY A 79 -6.91 16.52 -4.37
N SER A 80 -6.50 17.61 -3.70
CA SER A 80 -7.39 18.72 -3.32
C SER A 80 -7.97 19.45 -4.54
N LEU A 81 -7.14 19.85 -5.50
CA LEU A 81 -7.60 20.50 -6.73
C LEU A 81 -8.52 19.56 -7.53
N LYS A 82 -8.16 18.27 -7.62
CA LYS A 82 -8.96 17.27 -8.31
C LYS A 82 -10.32 17.06 -7.67
N ARG A 83 -10.40 17.03 -6.33
CA ARG A 83 -11.64 16.94 -5.56
C ARG A 83 -12.61 18.09 -5.83
N HIS A 84 -12.11 19.24 -6.26
CA HIS A 84 -12.92 20.40 -6.65
C HIS A 84 -13.13 20.50 -8.17
N GLY A 85 -12.82 19.44 -8.93
CA GLY A 85 -13.13 19.33 -10.36
C GLY A 85 -12.06 19.88 -11.30
N HIS A 86 -10.85 20.13 -10.82
CA HIS A 86 -9.77 20.71 -11.63
C HIS A 86 -8.60 19.73 -11.79
N GLU A 87 -8.12 19.55 -13.02
CA GLU A 87 -6.82 18.90 -13.23
C GLU A 87 -5.70 19.82 -12.72
N PRO A 88 -4.85 19.37 -11.77
CA PRO A 88 -3.85 20.25 -11.15
C PRO A 88 -2.89 20.89 -12.17
N ALA A 89 -2.47 20.11 -13.18
CA ALA A 89 -1.57 20.56 -14.23
C ALA A 89 -2.16 21.69 -15.10
N ASP A 90 -3.49 21.75 -15.24
CA ASP A 90 -4.17 22.76 -16.07
C ASP A 90 -4.30 24.10 -15.34
N VAL A 91 -4.44 24.09 -14.01
CA VAL A 91 -4.70 25.29 -13.21
C VAL A 91 -3.48 25.85 -12.48
N VAL A 92 -2.37 25.10 -12.41
CA VAL A 92 -1.12 25.54 -11.76
C VAL A 92 0.02 25.61 -12.79
N PRO A 93 0.30 26.80 -13.36
CA PRO A 93 1.38 26.97 -14.33
C PRO A 93 2.74 26.52 -13.77
N GLY A 94 3.46 25.69 -14.53
CA GLY A 94 4.78 25.19 -14.16
C GLY A 94 4.79 24.00 -13.18
N LEU A 95 3.63 23.50 -12.77
CA LEU A 95 3.53 22.34 -11.87
C LEU A 95 3.97 21.03 -12.53
N GLU A 96 3.48 20.74 -13.74
CA GLU A 96 3.75 19.46 -14.41
C GLU A 96 5.25 19.17 -14.59
N PRO A 97 6.10 20.11 -15.05
CA PRO A 97 7.55 19.89 -15.09
C PRO A 97 8.15 19.50 -13.73
N VAL A 98 7.71 20.14 -12.64
CA VAL A 98 8.17 19.81 -11.28
C VAL A 98 7.77 18.40 -10.89
N LEU A 99 6.53 17.99 -11.19
CA LEU A 99 6.05 16.64 -10.89
C LEU A 99 6.84 15.57 -11.64
N LEU A 100 7.17 15.81 -12.91
CA LEU A 100 7.99 14.91 -13.73
C LEU A 100 9.45 14.84 -13.23
N ASP A 101 10.02 15.95 -12.80
CA ASP A 101 11.36 15.98 -12.19
C ASP A 101 11.39 15.21 -10.87
N LEU A 102 10.37 15.36 -10.02
CA LEU A 102 10.25 14.61 -8.77
C LEU A 102 10.03 13.10 -9.02
N ALA A 103 9.22 12.74 -10.02
CA ALA A 103 9.06 11.35 -10.45
C ALA A 103 10.40 10.74 -10.89
N ARG A 104 11.19 11.48 -11.66
CA ARG A 104 12.54 11.07 -12.07
C ARG A 104 13.46 10.90 -10.86
N ALA A 105 13.44 11.83 -9.92
CA ALA A 105 14.31 11.81 -8.74
C ALA A 105 13.98 10.67 -7.76
N THR A 106 12.72 10.24 -7.70
CA THR A 106 12.24 9.20 -6.78
C THR A 106 12.04 7.83 -7.43
N ASN A 107 11.99 7.76 -8.77
CA ASN A 107 11.57 6.58 -9.54
C ASN A 107 10.18 6.08 -9.09
N LEU A 108 9.26 7.03 -8.86
CA LEU A 108 7.86 6.83 -8.48
C LEU A 108 6.95 7.69 -9.38
N PRO A 109 5.62 7.49 -9.36
CA PRO A 109 4.69 8.27 -10.18
C PRO A 109 4.79 9.78 -9.94
N PRO A 110 4.45 10.64 -10.93
CA PRO A 110 4.51 12.10 -10.83
C PRO A 110 3.31 12.67 -10.06
N ARG A 111 3.01 12.08 -8.90
CA ARG A 111 2.02 12.54 -7.92
C ARG A 111 2.25 11.87 -6.57
N GLU A 112 1.47 12.25 -5.57
CA GLU A 112 1.46 11.57 -4.28
C GLU A 112 0.90 10.15 -4.35
N THR A 113 1.48 9.29 -3.52
CA THR A 113 1.05 7.90 -3.32
C THR A 113 0.78 7.66 -1.84
N LEU A 114 0.31 6.46 -1.51
CA LEU A 114 0.09 6.01 -0.14
C LEU A 114 1.31 6.23 0.75
N LEU A 115 2.52 5.97 0.25
CA LEU A 115 3.78 6.16 1.00
C LEU A 115 3.93 7.61 1.47
N HIS A 116 3.71 8.55 0.56
CA HIS A 116 3.81 9.99 0.80
C HIS A 116 2.85 10.45 1.89
N VAL A 117 1.58 10.05 1.80
CA VAL A 117 0.52 10.55 2.68
C VAL A 117 0.47 9.85 4.04
N THR A 118 1.07 8.65 4.18
CA THR A 118 1.04 7.86 5.41
C THR A 118 2.38 7.84 6.16
N VAL A 119 3.30 6.94 5.79
CA VAL A 119 4.54 6.67 6.54
C VAL A 119 5.61 7.73 6.33
N TRP A 120 5.59 8.43 5.19
CA TRP A 120 6.48 9.58 4.94
C TRP A 120 5.87 10.90 5.39
N ASN A 121 4.68 10.88 5.98
CA ASN A 121 4.02 12.05 6.55
C ASN A 121 4.24 12.08 8.07
N PRO A 122 4.81 13.17 8.63
CA PRO A 122 5.03 13.29 10.07
C PRO A 122 3.73 13.12 10.88
N THR A 123 3.86 12.62 12.11
CA THR A 123 2.72 12.25 12.96
C THR A 123 2.30 13.31 13.97
N ALA A 124 3.18 14.27 14.28
CA ALA A 124 2.88 15.34 15.23
C ALA A 124 1.74 16.22 14.71
N ALA A 125 0.83 16.64 15.60
CA ALA A 125 -0.37 17.41 15.22
C ALA A 125 -0.04 18.74 14.53
N ASP A 126 1.10 19.35 14.86
CA ASP A 126 1.61 20.59 14.25
C ASP A 126 2.48 20.32 13.01
N ALA A 127 2.48 19.11 12.47
CA ALA A 127 3.29 18.74 11.32
C ALA A 127 2.56 17.82 10.32
N GLN A 128 1.60 17.01 10.75
CA GLN A 128 0.91 16.06 9.87
C GLN A 128 0.14 16.79 8.77
N ARG A 129 0.51 16.50 7.51
CA ARG A 129 -0.21 16.99 6.33
C ARG A 129 -1.52 16.23 6.18
N SER A 130 -2.56 16.91 5.71
CA SER A 130 -3.91 16.35 5.60
C SER A 130 -4.72 17.09 4.54
N TYR A 131 -5.60 16.38 3.84
CA TYR A 131 -6.56 16.99 2.92
C TYR A 131 -7.67 17.74 3.67
N THR A 132 -8.19 17.16 4.75
CA THR A 132 -9.41 17.63 5.42
C THR A 132 -9.20 18.11 6.86
N GLY A 133 -8.14 17.65 7.52
CA GLY A 133 -7.91 17.84 8.95
C GLY A 133 -8.92 17.12 9.83
N LEU A 134 -9.73 16.20 9.28
CA LEU A 134 -10.72 15.44 10.03
C LEU A 134 -10.07 14.32 10.87
N PRO A 135 -10.65 13.96 12.03
CA PRO A 135 -10.18 12.83 12.83
C PRO A 135 -10.18 11.51 12.06
N ASP A 136 -11.21 11.26 11.25
CA ASP A 136 -11.32 10.04 10.42
C ASP A 136 -10.16 9.91 9.42
N GLU A 137 -9.67 11.01 8.85
CA GLU A 137 -8.49 10.99 7.99
C GLU A 137 -7.24 10.61 8.78
N ALA A 138 -7.05 11.20 9.97
CA ALA A 138 -5.92 10.83 10.84
C ALA A 138 -5.95 9.33 11.20
N HIS A 139 -7.13 8.78 11.49
CA HIS A 139 -7.31 7.35 11.74
C HIS A 139 -7.07 6.50 10.49
N LEU A 140 -7.43 6.97 9.29
CA LEU A 140 -7.11 6.30 8.04
C LEU A 140 -5.60 6.21 7.81
N LEU A 141 -4.86 7.31 8.00
CA LEU A 141 -3.40 7.31 7.90
C LEU A 141 -2.76 6.36 8.93
N GLU A 142 -3.26 6.40 10.17
CA GLU A 142 -2.77 5.52 11.25
C GLU A 142 -3.01 4.04 10.95
N SER A 143 -4.16 3.69 10.36
CA SER A 143 -4.46 2.30 9.99
C SER A 143 -3.39 1.69 9.08
N VAL A 144 -2.78 2.48 8.20
CA VAL A 144 -1.70 2.05 7.30
C VAL A 144 -0.35 2.02 8.00
N ARG A 145 -0.07 3.02 8.85
CA ARG A 145 1.18 3.09 9.63
C ARG A 145 1.38 1.87 10.53
N ILE A 146 0.30 1.31 11.08
CA ILE A 146 0.31 0.09 11.89
C ILE A 146 1.00 -1.09 11.19
N SER A 147 0.87 -1.22 9.86
CA SER A 147 1.28 -2.44 9.14
C SER A 147 2.29 -2.25 8.03
N MET A 148 2.53 -1.04 7.51
CA MET A 148 3.42 -0.84 6.36
C MET A 148 4.84 -1.42 6.59
N ALA A 149 5.54 -0.99 7.64
CA ALA A 149 6.90 -1.47 7.91
C ALA A 149 6.96 -2.98 8.23
N ALA A 150 5.90 -3.53 8.82
CA ALA A 150 5.79 -4.97 9.06
C ALA A 150 5.54 -5.75 7.75
N LEU A 151 4.76 -5.20 6.83
CA LEU A 151 4.55 -5.76 5.50
C LEU A 151 5.85 -5.78 4.68
N GLU A 152 6.65 -4.72 4.76
CA GLU A 152 7.95 -4.67 4.09
C GLU A 152 8.92 -5.73 4.62
N ALA A 153 8.95 -5.95 5.94
CA ALA A 153 9.68 -7.06 6.54
C ALA A 153 9.12 -8.43 6.12
N ALA A 154 7.79 -8.57 6.02
CA ALA A 154 7.14 -9.78 5.55
C ALA A 154 7.51 -10.11 4.08
N ILE A 155 7.70 -9.11 3.22
CA ILE A 155 8.18 -9.30 1.84
C ILE A 155 9.59 -9.89 1.85
N ALA A 156 10.51 -9.30 2.63
CA ALA A 156 11.87 -9.82 2.76
C ALA A 156 11.88 -11.27 3.27
N LEU A 157 11.07 -11.56 4.30
CA LEU A 157 10.91 -12.93 4.83
C LEU A 157 10.33 -13.91 3.82
N THR A 158 9.39 -13.47 2.97
CA THR A 158 8.79 -14.32 1.93
C THR A 158 9.83 -14.66 0.86
N VAL A 159 10.67 -13.70 0.47
CA VAL A 159 11.78 -13.91 -0.45
C VAL A 159 12.84 -14.84 0.16
N GLU A 160 13.19 -14.66 1.44
CA GLU A 160 14.12 -15.55 2.15
C GLU A 160 13.56 -16.98 2.25
N LEU A 161 12.27 -17.13 2.60
CA LEU A 161 11.59 -18.42 2.71
C LEU A 161 11.52 -19.17 1.37
N PHE A 162 11.50 -18.45 0.25
CA PHE A 162 11.45 -19.04 -1.09
C PHE A 162 12.63 -19.99 -1.36
N ASP A 163 13.80 -19.73 -0.78
CA ASP A 163 15.01 -20.56 -0.98
C ASP A 163 15.18 -21.64 0.12
N VAL A 164 14.31 -21.67 1.14
CA VAL A 164 14.38 -22.65 2.24
C VAL A 164 13.65 -23.94 1.85
N SER A 165 14.34 -25.08 1.93
CA SER A 165 13.76 -26.42 1.70
C SER A 165 12.69 -26.75 2.74
N LEU A 166 11.57 -27.34 2.29
CA LEU A 166 10.48 -27.79 3.16
C LEU A 166 10.91 -28.89 4.15
N ARG A 167 12.01 -29.60 3.87
CA ARG A 167 12.61 -30.62 4.75
C ARG A 167 13.39 -30.01 5.91
N SER A 168 13.67 -28.72 5.88
CA SER A 168 14.37 -28.02 6.95
C SER A 168 13.40 -27.60 8.07
N PRO A 169 13.76 -27.75 9.35
CA PRO A 169 12.97 -27.16 10.44
C PRO A 169 12.87 -25.64 10.32
N GLU A 170 13.80 -24.98 9.61
CA GLU A 170 13.76 -23.54 9.37
C GLU A 170 12.52 -23.12 8.57
N PHE A 171 11.99 -23.96 7.67
CA PHE A 171 10.81 -23.60 6.88
C PHE A 171 9.62 -23.26 7.78
N ALA A 172 9.32 -24.13 8.75
CA ALA A 172 8.23 -23.91 9.70
C ALA A 172 8.49 -22.67 10.58
N GLN A 173 9.74 -22.48 11.03
CA GLN A 173 10.12 -21.34 11.86
C GLN A 173 9.93 -20.01 11.12
N ARG A 174 10.35 -19.94 9.85
CA ARG A 174 10.21 -18.76 8.99
C ARG A 174 8.76 -18.50 8.59
N CYS A 175 7.95 -19.55 8.36
CA CYS A 175 6.50 -19.38 8.18
C CYS A 175 5.84 -18.78 9.43
N ASP A 176 6.20 -19.25 10.62
CA ASP A 176 5.66 -18.70 11.87
C ASP A 176 6.18 -17.26 12.13
N GLU A 177 7.38 -16.92 11.68
CA GLU A 177 7.88 -15.54 11.69
C GLU A 177 7.05 -14.67 10.73
N LEU A 178 6.88 -15.11 9.48
CA LEU A 178 6.08 -14.42 8.46
C LEU A 178 4.64 -14.18 8.92
N GLU A 179 3.99 -15.17 9.52
CA GLU A 179 2.64 -15.05 10.08
C GLU A 179 2.54 -13.93 11.13
N ALA A 180 3.55 -13.80 11.99
CA ALA A 180 3.60 -12.76 13.02
C ALA A 180 3.70 -11.34 12.43
N TYR A 181 4.45 -11.15 11.34
CA TYR A 181 4.50 -9.85 10.65
C TYR A 181 3.19 -9.54 9.92
N LEU A 182 2.61 -10.53 9.23
CA LEU A 182 1.33 -10.37 8.52
C LEU A 182 0.14 -10.11 9.45
N GLN A 183 0.23 -10.51 10.71
CA GLN A 183 -0.78 -10.20 11.73
C GLN A 183 -1.03 -8.68 11.88
N LYS A 184 -0.05 -7.82 11.55
CA LYS A 184 -0.24 -6.37 11.52
C LYS A 184 -1.26 -5.91 10.49
N MET A 185 -1.41 -6.60 9.35
CA MET A 185 -2.47 -6.30 8.39
C MET A 185 -3.87 -6.49 9.01
N VAL A 186 -4.02 -7.51 9.85
CA VAL A 186 -5.29 -7.76 10.57
C VAL A 186 -5.54 -6.65 11.59
N GLU A 187 -4.52 -6.24 12.34
CA GLU A 187 -4.61 -5.12 13.30
C GLU A 187 -5.03 -3.81 12.61
N SER A 188 -4.47 -3.51 11.43
CA SER A 188 -4.86 -2.35 10.62
C SER A 188 -6.35 -2.34 10.29
N ILE A 189 -6.92 -3.48 9.88
CA ILE A 189 -8.35 -3.56 9.55
C ILE A 189 -9.21 -3.46 10.80
N VAL A 190 -8.81 -4.10 11.91
CA VAL A 190 -9.51 -3.95 13.19
C VAL A 190 -9.53 -2.49 13.64
N TYR A 191 -8.42 -1.77 13.50
CA TYR A 191 -8.32 -0.36 13.81
C TYR A 191 -9.25 0.48 12.91
N ALA A 192 -9.16 0.29 11.58
CA ALA A 192 -9.99 1.01 10.61
C ALA A 192 -11.49 0.80 10.87
N TYR A 193 -11.91 -0.43 11.13
CA TYR A 193 -13.32 -0.76 11.41
C TYR A 193 -13.87 -0.06 12.66
N ARG A 194 -12.99 0.18 13.64
CA ARG A 194 -13.33 0.74 14.95
C ARG A 194 -13.38 2.27 14.93
N PHE A 195 -12.46 2.92 14.21
CA PHE A 195 -12.22 4.35 14.35
C PHE A 195 -12.60 5.19 13.13
N ILE A 196 -12.88 4.57 11.99
CA ILE A 196 -13.24 5.31 10.76
C ILE A 196 -14.73 5.15 10.51
N SER A 197 -15.44 6.28 10.43
CA SER A 197 -16.84 6.32 10.01
C SER A 197 -16.94 6.02 8.51
N PRO A 198 -17.71 5.00 8.07
CA PRO A 198 -17.91 4.73 6.65
C PRO A 198 -18.54 5.93 5.91
N GLN A 199 -19.44 6.68 6.58
CA GLN A 199 -20.06 7.87 5.99
C GLN A 199 -19.03 8.96 5.74
N VAL A 200 -18.21 9.29 6.74
CA VAL A 200 -17.17 10.32 6.60
C VAL A 200 -16.14 9.89 5.56
N PHE A 201 -15.75 8.61 5.55
CA PHE A 201 -14.87 8.10 4.52
C PHE A 201 -15.43 8.31 3.11
N TYR A 202 -16.70 7.93 2.89
CA TYR A 202 -17.30 7.99 1.55
C TYR A 202 -17.54 9.44 1.09
N ASP A 203 -18.12 10.28 1.95
CA ASP A 203 -18.52 11.64 1.56
C ASP A 203 -17.38 12.65 1.60
N GLU A 204 -16.50 12.54 2.60
CA GLU A 204 -15.52 13.58 2.91
C GLU A 204 -14.08 13.20 2.53
N LEU A 205 -13.72 11.91 2.51
CA LEU A 205 -12.34 11.48 2.23
C LEU A 205 -12.15 10.95 0.81
N ARG A 206 -13.00 10.01 0.37
CA ARG A 206 -12.91 9.34 -0.94
C ARG A 206 -12.80 10.32 -2.12
N PRO A 207 -13.48 11.49 -2.15
CA PRO A 207 -13.35 12.44 -3.26
C PRO A 207 -11.94 13.02 -3.46
N PHE A 208 -11.06 12.97 -2.46
CA PHE A 208 -9.67 13.45 -2.57
C PHE A 208 -8.73 12.48 -3.29
N TYR A 209 -9.19 11.25 -3.55
CA TYR A 209 -8.37 10.17 -4.08
C TYR A 209 -8.68 9.84 -5.54
N GLU A 210 -9.26 10.80 -6.26
CA GLU A 210 -9.52 10.70 -7.69
C GLU A 210 -8.20 10.70 -8.50
N PRO A 211 -8.18 10.06 -9.69
CA PRO A 211 -7.03 10.10 -10.56
C PRO A 211 -6.81 11.50 -11.15
N ILE A 212 -5.56 11.84 -11.43
CA ILE A 212 -5.17 13.07 -12.13
C ILE A 212 -4.41 12.73 -13.41
N ARG A 213 -4.33 13.69 -14.33
CA ARG A 213 -3.56 13.54 -15.57
C ARG A 213 -2.22 14.27 -15.48
N VAL A 214 -1.13 13.57 -15.77
CA VAL A 214 0.24 14.13 -15.86
C VAL A 214 0.98 13.41 -16.99
N GLY A 215 1.74 14.12 -17.81
CA GLY A 215 2.52 13.53 -18.90
C GLY A 215 1.66 12.77 -19.92
N GLY A 216 0.41 13.21 -20.13
CA GLY A 216 -0.54 12.58 -21.06
C GLY A 216 -1.21 11.30 -20.57
N GLN A 217 -0.91 10.82 -19.35
CA GLN A 217 -1.48 9.59 -18.78
C GLN A 217 -2.20 9.83 -17.45
N SER A 218 -3.07 8.89 -17.06
CA SER A 218 -3.84 8.97 -15.82
C SER A 218 -3.11 8.25 -14.69
N TYR A 219 -3.00 8.90 -13.53
CA TYR A 219 -2.40 8.33 -12.33
C TYR A 219 -3.43 8.30 -11.19
N LEU A 220 -3.64 7.12 -10.61
CA LEU A 220 -4.57 6.85 -9.51
C LEU A 220 -4.24 7.69 -8.27
N GLY A 221 -5.26 8.02 -7.47
CA GLY A 221 -5.05 8.67 -6.18
C GLY A 221 -4.63 7.68 -5.09
N PRO A 222 -4.11 8.18 -3.95
CA PRO A 222 -3.57 7.32 -2.91
C PRO A 222 -4.64 6.39 -2.34
N GLY A 223 -4.24 5.16 -2.02
CA GLY A 223 -5.10 4.18 -1.38
C GLY A 223 -4.32 3.02 -0.81
N ALA A 224 -4.83 2.38 0.24
CA ALA A 224 -4.20 1.22 0.87
C ALA A 224 -3.98 0.03 -0.09
N VAL A 225 -4.66 0.03 -1.23
CA VAL A 225 -4.43 -0.94 -2.32
C VAL A 225 -3.03 -0.85 -2.95
N GLU A 226 -2.36 0.30 -2.81
CA GLU A 226 -0.96 0.48 -3.24
C GLU A 226 0.06 -0.16 -2.29
N MET A 227 -0.38 -0.71 -1.14
CA MET A 227 0.50 -1.49 -0.28
C MET A 227 1.07 -2.68 -1.06
N PRO A 228 2.37 -3.00 -0.92
CA PRO A 228 3.03 -4.06 -1.71
C PRO A 228 2.64 -5.49 -1.29
N LEU A 229 1.46 -5.69 -0.69
CA LEU A 229 0.93 -7.01 -0.33
C LEU A 229 0.75 -7.89 -1.58
N PHE A 230 0.35 -7.30 -2.70
CA PHE A 230 0.23 -8.03 -3.95
C PHE A 230 1.60 -8.51 -4.49
N VAL A 231 2.70 -7.85 -4.14
CA VAL A 231 4.07 -8.32 -4.46
C VAL A 231 4.45 -9.49 -3.56
N LEU A 232 4.16 -9.40 -2.25
CA LEU A 232 4.35 -10.53 -1.32
C LEU A 232 3.60 -11.77 -1.83
N GLU A 233 2.33 -11.61 -2.16
CA GLU A 233 1.47 -12.70 -2.60
C GLU A 233 1.82 -13.21 -3.99
N HIS A 234 2.37 -12.36 -4.87
CA HIS A 234 2.95 -12.79 -6.14
C HIS A 234 4.06 -13.82 -5.91
N VAL A 235 4.99 -13.56 -4.99
CA VAL A 235 6.07 -14.52 -4.64
C VAL A 235 5.51 -15.75 -3.93
N LEU A 236 4.55 -15.55 -3.01
CA LEU A 236 4.00 -16.62 -2.19
C LEU A 236 3.19 -17.64 -3.00
N TRP A 237 2.22 -17.19 -3.80
CA TRP A 237 1.27 -18.07 -4.49
C TRP A 237 0.82 -17.60 -5.88
N GLY A 238 1.04 -16.34 -6.23
CA GLY A 238 0.35 -15.69 -7.35
C GLY A 238 1.18 -15.50 -8.62
N SER A 239 2.43 -15.96 -8.69
CA SER A 239 3.33 -15.70 -9.82
C SER A 239 2.93 -16.42 -11.10
N GLN A 240 2.41 -17.65 -11.01
CA GLN A 240 1.93 -18.46 -12.14
C GLN A 240 0.40 -18.57 -12.23
N SER A 241 -0.33 -17.70 -11.54
CA SER A 241 -1.80 -17.65 -11.71
C SER A 241 -2.13 -17.26 -13.16
N ASP A 242 -3.04 -18.01 -13.76
CA ASP A 242 -3.61 -17.80 -15.10
C ASP A 242 -4.85 -16.90 -15.08
N ASP A 243 -5.27 -16.43 -13.90
CA ASP A 243 -6.35 -15.47 -13.73
C ASP A 243 -5.93 -14.10 -14.27
N GLN A 244 -6.48 -13.75 -15.43
CA GLN A 244 -6.15 -12.52 -16.15
C GLN A 244 -6.56 -11.27 -15.36
N THR A 245 -7.69 -11.28 -14.65
CA THR A 245 -8.15 -10.14 -13.84
C THR A 245 -7.20 -9.90 -12.67
N TYR A 246 -6.76 -10.96 -11.99
CA TYR A 246 -5.76 -10.85 -10.92
C TYR A 246 -4.40 -10.38 -11.44
N ARG A 247 -4.03 -10.78 -12.66
CA ARG A 247 -2.81 -10.28 -13.32
C ARG A 247 -2.88 -8.77 -13.58
N GLU A 248 -3.96 -8.31 -14.21
CA GLU A 248 -4.20 -6.89 -14.49
C GLU A 248 -4.24 -6.04 -13.21
N PHE A 249 -4.85 -6.57 -12.15
CA PHE A 249 -4.81 -5.98 -10.81
C PHE A 249 -3.38 -5.71 -10.36
N LYS A 250 -2.51 -6.74 -10.35
CA LYS A 250 -1.11 -6.60 -9.92
C LYS A 250 -0.35 -5.59 -10.78
N GLU A 251 -0.53 -5.66 -12.10
CA GLU A 251 0.17 -4.79 -13.07
C GLU A 251 -0.27 -3.32 -12.95
N THR A 252 -1.53 -3.07 -12.59
CA THR A 252 -2.08 -1.73 -12.37
C THR A 252 -1.39 -1.00 -11.21
N TYR A 253 -1.11 -1.70 -10.10
CA TYR A 253 -0.51 -1.09 -8.91
C TYR A 253 1.01 -1.16 -8.87
N LEU A 254 1.63 -1.94 -9.77
CA LEU A 254 3.08 -2.08 -9.83
C LEU A 254 3.83 -0.73 -9.92
N PRO A 255 3.36 0.31 -10.65
CA PRO A 255 4.04 1.60 -10.69
C PRO A 255 4.10 2.35 -9.34
N TYR A 256 3.20 2.04 -8.40
CA TYR A 256 2.98 2.81 -7.17
C TYR A 256 3.78 2.29 -5.96
N VAL A 257 4.36 1.09 -6.07
CA VAL A 257 5.25 0.52 -5.04
C VAL A 257 6.70 0.95 -5.24
N LEU A 258 7.52 0.85 -4.18
CA LEU A 258 8.94 1.17 -4.25
C LEU A 258 9.67 0.39 -5.35
N PRO A 259 10.71 0.97 -5.99
CA PRO A 259 11.48 0.30 -7.04
C PRO A 259 11.99 -1.09 -6.67
N ALA A 260 12.38 -1.29 -5.41
CA ALA A 260 12.83 -2.59 -4.90
C ALA A 260 11.74 -3.66 -4.99
N TYR A 261 10.47 -3.32 -4.69
CA TYR A 261 9.36 -4.27 -4.78
C TYR A 261 8.95 -4.54 -6.23
N ARG A 262 9.12 -3.57 -7.14
CA ARG A 262 8.97 -3.82 -8.58
C ARG A 262 10.01 -4.81 -9.09
N ALA A 263 11.25 -4.70 -8.61
CA ALA A 263 12.32 -5.64 -8.95
C ALA A 263 12.04 -7.05 -8.38
N VAL A 264 11.50 -7.15 -7.16
CA VAL A 264 11.05 -8.44 -6.59
C VAL A 264 9.94 -9.04 -7.46
N TYR A 265 8.92 -8.26 -7.82
CA TYR A 265 7.84 -8.73 -8.71
C TYR A 265 8.40 -9.28 -10.02
N ALA A 266 9.29 -8.54 -10.68
CA ALA A 266 9.90 -8.95 -11.94
C ALA A 266 10.76 -10.23 -11.79
N ARG A 267 11.51 -10.37 -10.69
CA ARG A 267 12.36 -11.54 -10.41
C ARG A 267 11.55 -12.84 -10.37
N PHE A 268 10.35 -12.82 -9.79
CA PHE A 268 9.54 -14.02 -9.59
C PHE A 268 8.45 -14.21 -10.65
N SER A 269 8.32 -13.28 -11.59
CA SER A 269 7.35 -13.39 -12.69
C SER A 269 7.72 -14.52 -13.64
N GLY A 270 6.79 -15.44 -13.89
CA GLY A 270 6.99 -16.60 -14.76
C GLY A 270 7.66 -17.81 -14.08
N GLU A 271 8.12 -17.67 -12.84
CA GLU A 271 8.65 -18.77 -12.04
C GLU A 271 7.54 -19.38 -11.14
N PRO A 272 7.60 -20.69 -10.81
CA PRO A 272 6.72 -21.30 -9.82
C PRO A 272 6.70 -20.51 -8.51
N ALA A 273 5.50 -20.31 -7.96
CA ALA A 273 5.38 -19.60 -6.69
C ALA A 273 5.93 -20.46 -5.54
N LEU A 274 6.17 -19.83 -4.38
CA LEU A 274 6.66 -20.52 -3.18
C LEU A 274 5.82 -21.75 -2.84
N ILE A 275 4.48 -21.63 -2.88
CA ILE A 275 3.61 -22.76 -2.59
C ILE A 275 3.71 -23.87 -3.63
N ASP A 276 3.94 -23.55 -4.91
CA ASP A 276 4.02 -24.56 -5.96
C ASP A 276 5.24 -25.44 -5.70
N ARG A 277 6.39 -24.80 -5.47
CA ARG A 277 7.65 -25.46 -5.11
C ARG A 277 7.53 -26.27 -3.82
N ALA A 278 6.93 -25.72 -2.77
CA ALA A 278 6.76 -26.42 -1.50
C ALA A 278 5.85 -27.65 -1.63
N LEU A 279 4.75 -27.54 -2.39
CA LEU A 279 3.83 -28.66 -2.61
C LEU A 279 4.44 -29.76 -3.50
N ASP A 280 5.26 -29.40 -4.50
CA ASP A 280 6.05 -30.36 -5.27
C ASP A 280 7.04 -31.12 -4.38
N GLU A 281 7.75 -30.40 -3.51
CA GLU A 281 8.69 -30.99 -2.55
C GLU A 281 7.98 -31.94 -1.57
N ALA A 282 6.81 -31.55 -1.07
CA ALA A 282 5.97 -32.40 -0.21
C ALA A 282 5.53 -33.68 -0.91
N ARG A 283 5.10 -33.60 -2.18
CA ARG A 283 4.73 -34.78 -2.99
C ARG A 283 5.91 -35.75 -3.20
N ALA A 284 7.12 -35.22 -3.39
CA ALA A 284 8.31 -36.03 -3.62
C ALA A 284 8.82 -36.71 -2.34
N VAL A 285 8.76 -36.02 -1.19
CA VAL A 285 9.32 -36.51 0.09
C VAL A 285 8.29 -37.32 0.88
N GLY A 286 7.01 -36.95 0.77
CA GLY A 286 5.91 -37.48 1.58
C GLY A 286 5.77 -36.77 2.94
N THR A 287 4.54 -36.74 3.45
CA THR A 287 4.15 -36.04 4.69
C THR A 287 4.50 -36.80 5.98
N ARG A 288 5.07 -38.01 5.87
CA ARG A 288 5.61 -38.76 7.02
C ARG A 288 6.86 -38.11 7.60
N ASP A 289 7.54 -37.25 6.82
CA ASP A 289 8.62 -36.41 7.32
C ASP A 289 8.02 -35.29 8.20
N GLU A 290 8.42 -35.26 9.48
CA GLU A 290 7.87 -34.34 10.47
C GLU A 290 8.14 -32.86 10.12
N HIS A 291 9.26 -32.57 9.45
CA HIS A 291 9.56 -31.20 9.01
C HIS A 291 8.66 -30.76 7.86
N VAL A 292 8.37 -31.67 6.92
CA VAL A 292 7.40 -31.43 5.84
C VAL A 292 6.02 -31.14 6.42
N ARG A 293 5.55 -31.98 7.35
CA ARG A 293 4.26 -31.81 8.02
C ARG A 293 4.19 -30.48 8.80
N ALA A 294 5.23 -30.17 9.57
CA ALA A 294 5.32 -28.93 10.33
C ALA A 294 5.35 -27.69 9.41
N GLY A 295 6.10 -27.76 8.31
CA GLY A 295 6.22 -26.70 7.32
C GLY A 295 4.92 -26.40 6.61
N LEU A 296 4.19 -27.42 6.13
CA LEU A 296 2.86 -27.24 5.53
C LEU A 296 1.83 -26.70 6.53
N THR A 297 1.87 -27.17 7.78
CA THR A 297 0.99 -26.66 8.84
C THR A 297 1.28 -25.17 9.14
N ALA A 298 2.55 -24.77 9.16
CA ALA A 298 2.95 -23.38 9.34
C ALA A 298 2.58 -22.51 8.14
N LEU A 299 2.75 -23.01 6.91
CA LEU A 299 2.31 -22.34 5.69
C LEU A 299 0.79 -22.15 5.64
N GLU A 300 -0.01 -23.11 6.13
CA GLU A 300 -1.47 -22.93 6.26
C GLU A 300 -1.82 -21.76 7.19
N ARG A 301 -1.05 -21.56 8.27
CA ARG A 301 -1.24 -20.42 9.19
C ARG A 301 -0.97 -19.07 8.51
N VAL A 302 0.01 -19.01 7.60
CA VAL A 302 0.26 -17.82 6.75
C VAL A 302 -0.98 -17.48 5.92
N PHE A 303 -1.58 -18.46 5.23
CA PHE A 303 -2.83 -18.22 4.51
C PHE A 303 -4.01 -17.87 5.43
N LYS A 304 -4.06 -18.46 6.62
CA LYS A 304 -5.10 -18.15 7.60
C LYS A 304 -5.04 -16.68 8.04
N VAL A 305 -3.85 -16.11 8.26
CA VAL A 305 -3.73 -14.69 8.61
C VAL A 305 -4.07 -13.77 7.43
N LEU A 306 -3.69 -14.14 6.19
CA LEU A 306 -4.12 -13.41 4.98
C LEU A 306 -5.64 -13.37 4.84
N LEU A 307 -6.34 -14.48 5.09
CA LEU A 307 -7.81 -14.53 5.08
C LEU A 307 -8.44 -13.73 6.23
N ARG A 308 -7.80 -13.72 7.41
CA ARG A 308 -8.22 -12.88 8.56
C ARG A 308 -8.05 -11.38 8.30
N PHE A 309 -7.23 -11.00 7.33
CA PHE A 309 -7.17 -9.64 6.81
C PHE A 309 -8.22 -9.40 5.71
N ARG A 310 -8.22 -10.26 4.68
CA ARG A 310 -8.95 -10.02 3.43
C ARG A 310 -10.46 -10.10 3.57
N ALA A 311 -10.98 -11.04 4.36
CA ALA A 311 -12.43 -11.17 4.53
C ALA A 311 -13.03 -9.99 5.34
N PRO A 312 -12.44 -9.55 6.47
CA PRO A 312 -12.90 -8.31 7.14
C PRO A 312 -12.70 -7.05 6.30
N HIS A 313 -11.62 -6.97 5.50
CA HIS A 313 -11.40 -5.86 4.58
C HIS A 313 -12.52 -5.77 3.52
N LEU A 314 -12.94 -6.88 2.93
CA LEU A 314 -14.09 -6.92 2.01
C LEU A 314 -15.35 -6.34 2.68
N LYS A 315 -15.64 -6.73 3.93
CA LYS A 315 -16.79 -6.20 4.68
C LYS A 315 -16.67 -4.72 5.00
N LEU A 316 -15.46 -4.22 5.29
CA LEU A 316 -15.21 -2.80 5.47
C LEU A 316 -15.49 -2.01 4.19
N ALA A 317 -14.99 -2.50 3.05
CA ALA A 317 -15.21 -1.89 1.75
C ALA A 317 -16.71 -1.91 1.37
N GLU A 318 -17.39 -3.05 1.47
CA GLU A 318 -18.83 -3.16 1.21
C GLU A 318 -19.62 -2.15 2.05
N ARG A 319 -19.34 -2.05 3.35
CA ARG A 319 -20.02 -1.10 4.25
C ARG A 319 -19.80 0.36 3.87
N ALA A 320 -18.60 0.72 3.39
CA ALA A 320 -18.32 2.08 2.93
C ALA A 320 -19.05 2.43 1.62
N TYR A 321 -19.13 1.48 0.68
CA TYR A 321 -19.78 1.70 -0.61
C TYR A 321 -21.30 1.55 -0.56
N GLU A 322 -21.86 0.82 0.41
CA GLU A 322 -23.30 0.72 0.64
C GLU A 322 -23.91 2.09 1.05
N VAL A 323 -23.13 2.94 1.72
CA VAL A 323 -23.50 4.32 2.03
C VAL A 323 -23.61 5.18 0.76
N GLY A 324 -22.81 4.85 -0.25
CA GLY A 324 -22.59 5.63 -1.46
C GLY A 324 -23.59 5.42 -2.59
N GLN A 325 -24.87 5.17 -2.32
CA GLN A 325 -25.88 4.77 -3.32
C GLN A 325 -26.09 5.75 -4.51
N SER A 326 -25.43 6.93 -4.49
CA SER A 326 -25.47 7.93 -5.56
C SER A 326 -24.08 8.43 -6.01
N GLY A 327 -22.98 7.84 -5.51
CA GLY A 327 -21.61 8.25 -5.83
C GLY A 327 -20.85 7.24 -6.71
N PRO A 328 -19.53 7.41 -6.89
CA PRO A 328 -18.70 6.52 -7.72
C PRO A 328 -18.77 5.06 -7.26
N GLU A 329 -18.93 4.14 -8.21
CA GLU A 329 -19.02 2.69 -7.96
C GLU A 329 -17.65 2.04 -7.66
N ILE A 330 -16.54 2.76 -7.85
CA ILE A 330 -15.17 2.24 -7.79
C ILE A 330 -14.28 2.93 -6.74
N GLY A 331 -13.35 2.17 -6.17
CA GLY A 331 -12.24 2.62 -5.32
C GLY A 331 -11.33 3.67 -5.96
N SER A 332 -10.52 4.35 -5.13
CA SER A 332 -9.43 5.21 -5.62
C SER A 332 -8.41 4.45 -6.46
N GLY A 333 -8.31 3.14 -6.22
CA GLY A 333 -7.51 2.22 -7.03
C GLY A 333 -8.15 1.81 -8.37
N GLY A 334 -9.36 2.26 -8.69
CA GLY A 334 -10.01 1.97 -9.96
C GLY A 334 -10.78 0.65 -10.03
N TYR A 335 -10.93 -0.08 -8.91
CA TYR A 335 -11.69 -1.34 -8.86
C TYR A 335 -12.93 -1.22 -7.96
N ALA A 336 -14.00 -1.89 -8.36
CA ALA A 336 -15.18 -2.11 -7.53
C ALA A 336 -14.89 -3.14 -6.41
N PRO A 337 -15.70 -3.18 -5.34
CA PRO A 337 -15.58 -4.21 -4.30
C PRO A 337 -15.63 -5.66 -4.80
N SER A 338 -16.19 -5.92 -5.99
CA SER A 338 -16.24 -7.26 -6.60
C SER A 338 -14.84 -7.90 -6.78
N MET A 339 -13.83 -7.12 -7.17
CA MET A 339 -12.45 -7.61 -7.33
C MET A 339 -11.88 -8.10 -5.99
N LEU A 340 -12.28 -7.50 -4.87
CA LEU A 340 -11.88 -7.99 -3.54
C LEU A 340 -12.45 -9.39 -3.24
N GLY A 341 -13.66 -9.68 -3.74
CA GLY A 341 -14.29 -11.00 -3.66
C GLY A 341 -13.59 -12.06 -4.52
N GLU A 342 -13.17 -11.70 -5.73
CA GLU A 342 -12.38 -12.55 -6.62
C GLU A 342 -11.02 -12.89 -5.97
N LEU A 343 -10.29 -11.88 -5.49
CA LEU A 343 -9.02 -12.08 -4.80
C LEU A 343 -9.17 -12.91 -3.52
N LEU A 344 -10.27 -12.74 -2.78
CA LEU A 344 -10.59 -13.57 -1.62
C LEU A 344 -10.78 -15.04 -2.02
N THR A 345 -11.49 -15.30 -3.13
CA THR A 345 -11.68 -16.65 -3.69
C THR A 345 -10.35 -17.29 -4.06
N LEU A 346 -9.47 -16.57 -4.76
CA LEU A 346 -8.13 -17.04 -5.10
C LEU A 346 -7.30 -17.37 -3.85
N THR A 347 -7.40 -16.53 -2.80
CA THR A 347 -6.72 -16.78 -1.52
C THR A 347 -7.24 -18.06 -0.84
N TYR A 348 -8.56 -18.30 -0.86
CA TYR A 348 -9.14 -19.54 -0.34
C TYR A 348 -8.67 -20.75 -1.13
N ALA A 349 -8.64 -20.67 -2.47
CA ALA A 349 -8.17 -21.76 -3.33
C ALA A 349 -6.70 -22.11 -3.04
N ALA A 350 -5.83 -21.09 -2.92
CA ALA A 350 -4.42 -21.28 -2.56
C ALA A 350 -4.26 -22.00 -1.20
N ARG A 351 -5.02 -21.60 -0.18
CA ARG A 351 -5.02 -22.28 1.12
C ARG A 351 -5.52 -23.73 1.02
N SER A 352 -6.56 -23.98 0.23
CA SER A 352 -7.12 -25.33 0.06
C SER A 352 -6.10 -26.30 -0.51
N ARG A 353 -5.20 -25.85 -1.42
CA ARG A 353 -4.08 -26.66 -1.93
C ARG A 353 -3.14 -27.12 -0.82
N VAL A 354 -2.80 -26.22 0.12
CA VAL A 354 -1.94 -26.55 1.27
C VAL A 354 -2.62 -27.54 2.22
N ARG A 355 -3.92 -27.38 2.48
CA ARG A 355 -4.69 -28.29 3.34
C ARG A 355 -4.83 -29.68 2.74
N ALA A 356 -5.13 -29.77 1.44
CA ALA A 356 -5.24 -31.06 0.75
C ALA A 356 -3.93 -31.87 0.85
N ALA A 357 -2.78 -31.21 0.73
CA ALA A 357 -1.48 -31.87 0.88
C ALA A 357 -1.20 -32.40 2.30
N LEU A 358 -1.88 -31.89 3.34
CA LEU A 358 -1.80 -32.46 4.70
C LEU A 358 -2.71 -33.69 4.86
N ASP A 359 -3.84 -33.72 4.15
CA ASP A 359 -4.84 -34.79 4.22
C ASP A 359 -4.43 -36.04 3.41
N GLU A 360 -3.52 -35.91 2.43
CA GLU A 360 -2.97 -37.02 1.62
C GLU A 360 -1.98 -37.95 2.39
N SER A 361 -1.99 -37.91 3.72
CA SER A 361 -1.04 -38.63 4.61
C SER A 361 -1.37 -40.10 4.88
#